data_AF-A0ABD5GK70-F1
#
_entry.id   AF-A0ABD5GK70-F1
#
_cell.length_a   1.000
_cell.length_b   1.000
_cell.length_c   1.000
_cell.angle_alpha   90.00
_cell.angle_beta   90.00
_cell.angle_gamma   90.00
#
_symmetry.space_group_name_H-M   'P 1'
#
loop_
_entity.id
_entity.type
_entity.pdbx_description
1 polymer ?
#
loop_
_entity_poly.entity_id
_entity_poly.type
_entity_poly.pdbx_seq_one_letter_code
_entity_poly.pdbx_strand_id
1 'polypeptide(L)'
;MTRSIAIIAALAALLAGCGKAEADSAAQLVDEARAIYEGRTKGSPGKLPGTFVLGREDVGLCIEQMESAQAKLKQLKGQYSTTEAATSSETRSLEGAVASQLGTCRGIKQQQGW
;
A
#
# COMPACT_ATOMS: atom_id res chain seq x y z
N MET A 1 44.95 -12.59 28.57
CA MET A 1 43.53 -12.17 28.66
C MET A 1 43.23 -11.28 27.46
N THR A 2 42.71 -11.81 26.35
CA THR A 2 42.29 -11.00 25.17
C THR A 2 41.60 -11.91 24.13
N ARG A 3 40.42 -12.45 24.45
CA ARG A 3 39.59 -13.19 23.49
C ARG A 3 38.09 -13.01 23.77
N SER A 4 37.62 -11.76 23.85
CA SER A 4 36.18 -11.50 24.07
C SER A 4 35.59 -10.38 23.20
N ILE A 5 36.39 -9.66 22.40
CA ILE A 5 35.92 -8.46 21.69
C ILE A 5 35.39 -8.79 20.26
N ALA A 6 35.79 -9.92 19.67
CA ALA A 6 35.42 -10.25 18.29
C ALA A 6 33.95 -10.70 18.09
N ILE A 7 33.26 -11.11 19.16
CA ILE A 7 31.89 -11.65 19.05
C ILE A 7 30.84 -10.53 18.96
N ILE A 8 31.12 -9.36 19.56
CA ILE A 8 30.16 -8.24 19.60
C ILE A 8 30.03 -7.54 18.23
N ALA A 9 31.13 -7.42 17.49
CA ALA A 9 31.13 -6.77 16.17
C ALA A 9 30.35 -7.57 15.10
N ALA A 10 30.34 -8.91 15.20
CA ALA A 10 29.61 -9.77 14.27
C ALA A 10 28.08 -9.70 14.46
N LEU A 11 27.60 -9.56 15.71
CA LEU A 11 26.17 -9.38 15.98
C LEU A 11 25.66 -8.02 15.47
N ALA A 12 26.44 -6.95 15.64
CA ALA A 12 26.05 -5.62 15.18
C ALA A 12 25.93 -5.54 13.64
N ALA A 13 26.81 -6.23 12.91
CA ALA A 13 26.76 -6.30 11.45
C ALA A 13 25.55 -7.12 10.92
N LEU A 14 25.14 -8.17 11.63
CA LEU A 14 23.95 -8.96 11.31
C LEU A 14 22.65 -8.16 11.54
N LEU A 15 22.59 -7.37 12.62
CA LEU A 15 21.46 -6.47 12.91
C LEU A 15 21.34 -5.34 11.87
N ALA A 16 22.46 -4.77 11.44
CA ALA A 16 22.46 -3.71 10.43
C ALA A 16 22.05 -4.22 9.03
N GLY A 17 22.49 -5.41 8.63
CA GLY A 17 22.13 -6.01 7.35
C GLY A 17 20.66 -6.45 7.26
N CYS A 18 20.11 -6.97 8.37
CA CYS A 18 18.71 -7.40 8.43
C CYS A 18 17.75 -6.20 8.39
N GLY A 19 18.04 -5.13 9.16
CA GLY A 19 17.19 -3.94 9.19
C GLY A 19 17.12 -3.20 7.84
N LYS A 20 18.20 -3.20 7.05
CA LYS A 20 18.17 -2.63 5.69
C LYS A 20 17.27 -3.45 4.74
N ALA A 21 17.38 -4.77 4.75
CA ALA A 21 16.54 -5.63 3.92
C ALA A 21 15.06 -5.55 4.31
N GLU A 22 14.75 -5.45 5.61
CA GLU A 22 13.39 -5.23 6.10
C GLU A 22 12.85 -3.86 5.69
N ALA A 23 13.65 -2.81 5.82
CA ALA A 23 13.25 -1.46 5.41
C ALA A 23 12.98 -1.37 3.90
N ASP A 24 13.86 -1.96 3.07
CA ASP A 24 13.69 -2.00 1.61
C ASP A 24 12.42 -2.80 1.23
N SER A 25 12.16 -3.93 1.90
CA SER A 25 10.95 -4.76 1.68
C SER A 25 9.66 -4.03 2.10
N ALA A 26 9.72 -3.30 3.21
CA ALA A 26 8.61 -2.47 3.69
C ALA A 26 8.32 -1.32 2.72
N ALA A 27 9.34 -0.62 2.25
CA ALA A 27 9.20 0.46 1.27
C ALA A 27 8.56 -0.07 -0.03
N GLN A 28 9.00 -1.24 -0.51
CA GLN A 28 8.42 -1.85 -1.71
C GLN A 28 6.91 -2.10 -1.59
N LEU A 29 6.41 -2.57 -0.43
CA LEU A 29 4.97 -2.75 -0.23
C LEU A 29 4.19 -1.44 -0.28
N VAL A 30 4.76 -0.35 0.24
CA VAL A 30 4.18 0.99 0.15
C VAL A 30 4.13 1.47 -1.30
N ASP A 31 5.21 1.28 -2.04
CA ASP A 31 5.32 1.69 -3.45
C ASP A 31 4.37 0.89 -4.35
N GLU A 32 4.24 -0.42 -4.13
CA GLU A 32 3.25 -1.25 -4.84
C GLU A 32 1.82 -0.79 -4.54
N ALA A 33 1.49 -0.54 -3.27
CA ALA A 33 0.16 -0.03 -2.90
C ALA A 33 -0.12 1.34 -3.53
N ARG A 34 0.89 2.23 -3.55
CA ARG A 34 0.82 3.55 -4.16
C ARG A 34 0.61 3.45 -5.67
N ALA A 35 1.39 2.62 -6.36
CA ALA A 35 1.28 2.42 -7.80
C ALA A 35 -0.13 1.93 -8.18
N ILE A 36 -0.69 0.99 -7.41
CA ILE A 36 -2.07 0.54 -7.61
C ILE A 36 -3.07 1.68 -7.38
N TYR A 37 -2.91 2.46 -6.30
CA TYR A 37 -3.79 3.57 -6.00
C TYR A 37 -3.76 4.67 -7.07
N GLU A 38 -2.56 5.08 -7.51
CA GLU A 38 -2.38 6.15 -8.49
C GLU A 38 -2.78 5.72 -9.90
N GLY A 39 -2.52 4.44 -10.25
CA GLY A 39 -2.87 3.80 -11.51
C GLY A 39 -4.29 3.24 -11.59
N ARG A 40 -5.13 3.46 -10.57
CA ARG A 40 -6.50 2.95 -10.53
C ARG A 40 -7.34 3.44 -11.71
N THR A 41 -8.35 2.66 -12.09
CA THR A 41 -9.35 3.14 -13.05
C THR A 41 -10.05 4.38 -12.51
N LYS A 42 -10.20 5.39 -13.37
CA LYS A 42 -10.88 6.65 -13.08
C LYS A 42 -12.22 6.76 -13.83
N GLY A 43 -12.65 5.64 -14.43
CA GLY A 43 -13.83 5.58 -15.28
C GLY A 43 -13.55 5.99 -16.72
N SER A 44 -14.54 5.77 -17.56
CA SER A 44 -14.52 6.13 -18.97
C SER A 44 -14.95 7.60 -19.16
N PRO A 45 -14.49 8.31 -20.21
CA PRO A 45 -15.00 9.64 -20.52
C PRO A 45 -16.53 9.65 -20.65
N GLY A 46 -17.16 10.62 -19.98
CA GLY A 46 -18.59 10.84 -20.05
C GLY A 46 -19.01 11.64 -21.28
N LYS A 47 -20.31 11.92 -21.40
CA LYS A 47 -20.88 12.66 -22.53
C LYS A 47 -20.44 14.12 -22.61
N LEU A 48 -20.04 14.71 -21.48
CA LEU A 48 -19.57 16.09 -21.41
C LEU A 48 -18.04 16.12 -21.24
N PRO A 49 -17.33 17.08 -21.86
CA PRO A 49 -15.89 17.24 -21.67
C PRO A 49 -15.54 17.34 -20.18
N GLY A 50 -14.51 16.59 -19.76
CA GLY A 50 -14.04 16.58 -18.37
C GLY A 50 -14.90 15.77 -17.40
N THR A 51 -15.99 15.14 -17.85
CA THR A 51 -16.76 14.18 -17.03
C THR A 51 -16.25 12.77 -17.22
N PHE A 52 -16.30 11.97 -16.15
CA PHE A 52 -16.00 10.55 -16.18
C PHE A 52 -17.18 9.76 -15.62
N VAL A 53 -17.48 8.63 -16.22
CA VAL A 53 -18.52 7.70 -15.79
C VAL A 53 -17.84 6.42 -15.36
N LEU A 54 -18.10 5.99 -14.13
CA LEU A 54 -17.70 4.69 -13.64
C LEU A 54 -18.76 3.66 -14.07
N GLY A 55 -18.53 3.04 -15.22
CA GLY A 55 -19.34 1.93 -15.69
C GLY A 55 -19.21 0.71 -14.77
N ARG A 56 -20.05 -0.30 -14.98
CA ARG A 56 -20.04 -1.53 -14.17
C ARG A 56 -18.66 -2.19 -14.09
N GLU A 57 -17.96 -2.28 -15.22
CA GLU A 57 -16.60 -2.82 -15.31
C GLU A 57 -15.59 -1.94 -14.55
N ASP A 58 -15.64 -0.62 -14.75
CA ASP A 58 -14.76 0.32 -14.03
C ASP A 58 -14.95 0.24 -12.51
N VAL A 59 -16.19 0.10 -12.05
CA VAL A 59 -16.48 -0.05 -10.61
C VAL A 59 -15.91 -1.36 -10.08
N GLY A 60 -16.06 -2.46 -10.81
CA GLY A 60 -15.49 -3.76 -10.43
C GLY A 60 -13.96 -3.68 -10.33
N LEU A 61 -13.31 -3.17 -11.36
CA LEU A 61 -11.85 -3.01 -11.41
C LEU A 61 -11.34 -2.06 -10.32
N CYS A 62 -12.06 -0.96 -10.03
CA CYS A 62 -11.72 -0.08 -8.91
C CYS A 62 -11.72 -0.84 -7.58
N ILE A 63 -12.75 -1.65 -7.31
CA ILE A 63 -12.85 -2.43 -6.07
C ILE A 63 -11.67 -3.39 -5.97
N GLU A 64 -11.39 -4.15 -7.02
CA GLU A 64 -10.27 -5.11 -7.05
C GLU A 64 -8.92 -4.44 -6.83
N GLN A 65 -8.67 -3.32 -7.51
CA GLN A 65 -7.45 -2.54 -7.34
C GLN A 65 -7.31 -2.02 -5.90
N MET A 66 -8.36 -1.44 -5.32
CA MET A 66 -8.28 -0.90 -3.95
C MET A 66 -8.16 -2.01 -2.90
N GLU A 67 -8.79 -3.17 -3.10
CA GLU A 67 -8.60 -4.35 -2.24
C GLU A 67 -7.17 -4.87 -2.31
N SER A 68 -6.58 -4.90 -3.52
CA SER A 68 -5.17 -5.26 -3.71
C SER A 68 -4.22 -4.28 -3.01
N ALA A 69 -4.41 -2.97 -3.19
CA ALA A 69 -3.63 -1.95 -2.49
C ALA A 69 -3.79 -2.06 -0.96
N GLN A 70 -5.01 -2.29 -0.47
CA GLN A 70 -5.27 -2.49 0.95
C GLN A 70 -4.58 -3.76 1.48
N ALA A 71 -4.51 -4.84 0.70
CA ALA A 71 -3.81 -6.06 1.09
C ALA A 71 -2.31 -5.83 1.28
N LYS A 72 -1.67 -5.06 0.39
CA LYS A 72 -0.26 -4.66 0.52
C LYS A 72 0.00 -3.86 1.80
N LEU A 73 -0.87 -2.91 2.12
CA LEU A 73 -0.77 -2.09 3.34
C LEU A 73 -1.03 -2.91 4.61
N LYS A 74 -1.94 -3.89 4.57
CA LYS A 74 -2.13 -4.85 5.66
C LYS A 74 -0.91 -5.75 5.85
N GLN A 75 -0.30 -6.21 4.76
CA GLN A 75 0.93 -7.01 4.81
C GLN A 75 2.08 -6.20 5.44
N LEU A 76 2.23 -4.94 5.03
CA LEU A 76 3.20 -4.01 5.62
C LEU A 76 3.04 -3.92 7.14
N LYS A 77 1.80 -3.70 7.62
CA LYS A 77 1.51 -3.64 9.06
C LYS A 77 1.72 -4.97 9.77
N GLY A 78 1.45 -6.10 9.12
CA GLY A 78 1.61 -7.42 9.73
C GLY A 78 3.07 -7.86 9.85
N GLN A 79 3.89 -7.57 8.84
CA GLN A 79 5.26 -8.08 8.72
C GLN A 79 6.34 -7.07 9.11
N TYR A 80 6.07 -5.77 8.95
CA TYR A 80 7.07 -4.71 9.07
C TYR A 80 6.60 -3.55 9.94
N SER A 81 5.76 -3.84 10.95
CA SER A 81 5.06 -2.84 11.80
C SER A 81 5.96 -1.77 12.45
N THR A 82 7.23 -2.10 12.70
CA THR A 82 8.20 -1.22 13.36
C THR A 82 9.06 -0.40 12.40
N THR A 83 8.93 -0.62 11.08
CA THR A 83 9.70 0.12 10.08
C THR A 83 9.21 1.56 9.94
N GLU A 84 10.08 2.45 9.49
CA GLU A 84 9.72 3.84 9.18
C GLU A 84 8.63 3.90 8.11
N ALA A 85 8.74 3.08 7.06
CA ALA A 85 7.73 2.97 6.01
C ALA A 85 6.34 2.67 6.60
N ALA A 86 6.22 1.69 7.51
CA ALA A 86 4.95 1.32 8.13
C ALA A 86 4.39 2.39 9.08
N THR A 87 5.26 3.18 9.72
CA THR A 87 4.85 4.16 10.74
C THR A 87 4.70 5.59 10.20
N SER A 88 5.18 5.86 8.99
CA SER A 88 5.17 7.18 8.35
C SER A 88 3.77 7.78 8.15
N SER A 89 3.69 9.11 8.13
CA SER A 89 2.48 9.87 7.82
C SER A 89 1.97 9.61 6.40
N GLU A 90 2.89 9.40 5.47
CA GLU A 90 2.67 9.18 4.05
C GLU A 90 1.93 7.86 3.84
N THR A 91 2.37 6.79 4.50
CA THR A 91 1.70 5.49 4.48
C THR A 91 0.32 5.57 5.10
N ARG A 92 0.15 6.25 6.24
CA ARG A 92 -1.19 6.44 6.85
C ARG A 92 -2.12 7.22 5.92
N SER A 93 -1.61 8.24 5.23
CA SER A 93 -2.38 9.01 4.26
C SER A 93 -2.80 8.16 3.07
N LEU A 94 -1.90 7.31 2.57
CA LEU A 94 -2.20 6.34 1.51
C LEU A 94 -3.27 5.33 1.94
N GLU A 95 -3.20 4.80 3.17
CA GLU A 95 -4.22 3.91 3.73
C GLU A 95 -5.61 4.56 3.77
N GLY A 96 -5.68 5.80 4.24
CA GLY A 96 -6.93 6.57 4.26
C GLY A 96 -7.48 6.79 2.85
N ALA A 97 -6.61 7.13 1.89
CA ALA A 97 -6.99 7.34 0.51
C ALA A 97 -7.52 6.05 -0.16
N VAL A 98 -6.84 4.93 0.02
CA VAL A 98 -7.28 3.61 -0.47
C VAL A 98 -8.62 3.21 0.15
N ALA A 99 -8.78 3.35 1.46
CA ALA A 99 -10.03 3.01 2.15
C ALA A 99 -11.21 3.87 1.67
N SER A 100 -10.99 5.18 1.52
CA SER A 100 -12.00 6.12 1.01
C SER A 100 -12.43 5.80 -0.42
N GLN A 101 -11.48 5.51 -1.30
CA GLN A 101 -11.75 5.14 -2.68
C GLN A 101 -12.49 3.80 -2.78
N LEU A 102 -12.11 2.81 -1.99
CA LEU A 102 -12.82 1.53 -1.91
C LEU A 102 -14.26 1.72 -1.46
N GLY A 103 -14.49 2.56 -0.44
CA GLY A 103 -15.83 2.92 0.02
C GLY A 103 -16.65 3.57 -1.09
N THR A 104 -16.07 4.52 -1.81
CA THR A 104 -16.72 5.16 -2.97
C THR A 104 -17.13 4.14 -4.03
N CYS A 105 -16.22 3.27 -4.47
CA CYS A 105 -16.51 2.31 -5.55
C CYS A 105 -17.56 1.26 -5.11
N ARG A 106 -17.51 0.79 -3.86
CA ARG A 106 -18.57 -0.07 -3.30
C ARG A 106 -19.92 0.66 -3.18
N GLY A 107 -19.91 1.94 -2.82
CA GLY A 107 -21.11 2.77 -2.77
C GLY A 107 -21.75 2.92 -4.15
N ILE A 108 -20.96 3.16 -5.19
CA ILE A 108 -21.45 3.23 -6.58
C ILE A 108 -22.02 1.87 -7.00
N LYS A 109 -21.32 0.77 -6.71
CA LYS A 109 -21.82 -0.58 -6.98
C LYS A 109 -23.21 -0.81 -6.37
N GLN A 110 -23.39 -0.47 -5.09
CA GLN A 110 -24.68 -0.57 -4.41
C GLN A 110 -25.76 0.33 -5.05
N GLN A 111 -25.41 1.56 -5.43
CA GLN A 111 -26.34 2.47 -6.12
C GLN A 111 -26.76 1.95 -7.50
N GLN A 112 -25.89 1.19 -8.18
CA GLN A 112 -26.21 0.51 -9.44
C GLN A 112 -27.02 -0.78 -9.25
N GLY A 113 -27.22 -1.24 -8.01
CA GLY A 113 -28.12 -2.35 -7.68
C GLY A 113 -27.56 -3.76 -7.91
N TRP A 114 -26.24 -3.96 -7.83
CA TRP A 114 -25.60 -5.27 -7.97
C TRP A 114 -24.36 -5.43 -7.07
#